data_AF-A0A179B7F1-F1
#
_entry.id   AF-A0A179B7F1-F1
#
_cell.length_a   1.000
_cell.length_b   1.000
_cell.length_c   1.000
_cell.angle_alpha   90.00
_cell.angle_beta   90.00
_cell.angle_gamma   90.00
#
_symmetry.space_group_name_H-M   'P 1'
#
loop_
_entity.id
_entity.type
_entity.pdbx_description
1 polymer ?
#
loop_
_entity_poly.entity_id
_entity_poly.type
_entity_poly.pdbx_seq_one_letter_code
_entity_poly.pdbx_strand_id
1 'polypeptide(L)' 'MARAELLTQPMHVLLQAHPVLVALLEERGIHCGECFVADRETLAGVAIMHHIDPDELLAEWARREEALSRTD' A
#
# COMPACT_ATOMS: atom_id res chain seq x y z
N MET A 1 -5.06 8.38 -9.01
CA MET A 1 -3.62 8.43 -9.32
C MET A 1 -3.30 7.37 -10.36
N ALA A 2 -2.29 7.59 -11.20
CA ALA A 2 -1.89 6.58 -12.18
C ALA A 2 -1.10 5.44 -11.50
N ARG A 3 -1.22 4.21 -12.00
CA ARG A 3 -0.51 3.04 -11.46
C ARG A 3 0.99 3.28 -11.22
N ALA A 4 1.67 3.83 -12.23
CA ALA A 4 3.11 4.08 -12.18
C ALA A 4 3.49 5.10 -11.09
N GLU A 5 2.60 6.05 -10.79
CA GLU A 5 2.78 7.05 -9.75
C GLU A 5 2.71 6.39 -8.37
N LEU A 6 1.68 5.57 -8.13
CA LEU A 6 1.53 4.83 -6.86
C LEU A 6 2.71 3.91 -6.56
N LEU A 7 3.22 3.22 -7.59
CA LEU A 7 4.31 2.25 -7.43
C LEU A 7 5.67 2.90 -7.11
N THR A 8 5.86 4.16 -7.47
CA THR A 8 7.11 4.90 -7.25
C THR A 8 7.04 5.85 -6.05
N GLN A 9 5.86 6.00 -5.45
CA GLN A 9 5.66 6.81 -4.27
C GLN A 9 6.36 6.17 -3.05
N PRO A 10 7.03 6.97 -2.19
CA PRO A 10 7.54 6.48 -0.92
C PRO A 10 6.41 5.95 -0.03
N MET A 11 6.66 4.84 0.66
CA MET A 11 5.67 4.18 1.51
C MET A 11 5.16 5.11 2.61
N HIS A 12 6.02 5.90 3.25
CA HIS A 12 5.58 6.84 4.29
C HIS A 12 4.50 7.83 3.80
N VAL A 13 4.57 8.28 2.54
CA VAL A 13 3.55 9.17 1.95
C VAL A 13 2.23 8.42 1.79
N LEU A 14 2.29 7.21 1.22
CA LEU A 14 1.08 6.41 0.97
C LEU A 14 0.40 6.00 2.29
N LEU A 15 1.16 5.56 3.28
CA LEU A 15 0.62 5.09 4.56
C LEU A 15 -0.01 6.23 5.38
N GLN A 16 0.52 7.45 5.28
CA GLN A 16 -0.10 8.62 5.91
C GLN A 16 -1.42 9.02 5.23
N ALA A 17 -1.48 8.93 3.91
CA ALA A 17 -2.66 9.33 3.14
C ALA A 17 -3.75 8.26 3.08
N HIS A 18 -3.38 6.98 3.26
CA HIS A 18 -4.27 5.85 2.99
C HIS A 18 -4.23 4.82 4.13
N PRO A 19 -5.02 5.02 5.20
CA PRO A 19 -5.14 4.07 6.30
C PRO A 19 -5.58 2.66 5.87
N VAL A 20 -6.34 2.57 4.77
CA VAL A 20 -6.77 1.30 4.18
C VAL A 20 -5.59 0.48 3.69
N LEU A 21 -4.61 1.14 3.08
CA LEU A 21 -3.38 0.48 2.62
C LEU A 21 -2.56 -0.05 3.81
N VAL A 22 -2.55 0.67 4.94
CA VAL A 22 -1.90 0.20 6.17
C VAL A 22 -2.51 -1.12 6.62
N ALA A 23 -3.82 -1.16 6.82
CA ALA A 23 -4.53 -2.38 7.26
C ALA A 23 -4.33 -3.55 6.28
N LEU A 24 -4.35 -3.27 4.97
CA LEU A 24 -4.14 -4.26 3.93
C LEU A 24 -2.76 -4.94 4.00
N LEU A 25 -1.72 -4.16 4.32
CA LEU A 25 -0.36 -4.64 4.48
C LEU A 25 -0.19 -5.40 5.79
N GLU A 26 -0.77 -4.91 6.89
CA GLU A 26 -0.72 -5.58 8.19
C GLU A 26 -1.42 -6.95 8.18
N GLU A 27 -2.55 -7.09 7.48
CA GLU A 27 -3.22 -8.39 7.28
C GLU A 27 -2.34 -9.41 6.55
N ARG A 28 -1.35 -8.95 5.79
CA ARG A 28 -0.35 -9.77 5.09
C ARG A 28 0.93 -9.97 5.91
N GLY A 29 0.96 -9.51 7.16
CA GLY A 29 2.12 -9.56 8.05
C GLY A 29 3.20 -8.53 7.71
N ILE A 30 2.86 -7.48 6.96
CA ILE A 30 3.79 -6.44 6.53
C ILE A 30 3.55 -5.19 7.38
N HIS A 31 4.41 -5.00 8.38
CA HIS A 31 4.31 -3.90 9.34
C HIS A 31 5.20 -2.72 8.89
N CYS A 32 4.86 -2.11 7.75
CA CYS A 32 5.64 -0.98 7.22
C CYS A 32 5.60 0.25 8.14
N GLY A 33 4.51 0.50 8.88
CA GLY A 33 4.39 1.66 9.78
C GLY A 33 5.39 1.67 10.94
N GLU A 34 5.92 0.51 11.32
CA GLU A 34 6.93 0.34 12.37
C GLU A 34 8.35 0.12 11.81
N CYS A 35 8.47 0.04 10.49
CA CYS A 35 9.72 -0.30 9.82
C CYS A 35 10.44 0.96 9.33
N PHE A 36 11.64 1.23 9.84
CA PHE A 36 12.51 2.33 9.37
C PHE A 36 12.79 2.27 7.85
N VAL A 37 12.62 1.10 7.22
CA VAL A 37 12.77 0.92 5.77
C VAL A 37 11.62 1.58 4.99
N ALA A 38 10.42 1.70 5.55
CA ALA A 38 9.27 2.33 4.88
C ALA A 38 9.47 3.83 4.59
N ASP A 39 10.38 4.50 5.29
CA ASP A 39 10.76 5.88 4.98
C ASP A 39 11.53 5.99 3.66
N ARG A 40 12.22 4.91 3.25
CA ARG A 40 13.09 4.89 2.07
C ARG A 40 12.57 4.01 0.93
N GLU A 41 11.60 3.16 1.22
CA GLU A 41 11.10 2.19 0.27
C GLU A 41 9.87 2.69 -0.49
N THR A 42 9.68 2.19 -1.71
CA THR A 42 8.52 2.46 -2.56
C THR A 42 7.50 1.31 -2.47
N LEU A 43 6.26 1.54 -2.88
CA LEU A 43 5.26 0.46 -2.93
C LEU A 43 5.72 -0.71 -3.82
N ALA A 44 6.37 -0.42 -4.94
CA ALA A 44 6.96 -1.45 -5.80
C ALA A 44 8.05 -2.25 -5.08
N GLY A 45 8.94 -1.57 -4.35
CA GLY A 45 10.03 -2.23 -3.64
C GLY A 45 9.53 -3.10 -2.47
N VAL A 46 8.51 -2.64 -1.72
CA VAL A 46 7.85 -3.47 -0.70
C VAL A 46 7.20 -4.70 -1.34
N ALA A 47 6.49 -4.53 -2.46
CA ALA A 47 5.86 -5.65 -3.15
C ALA A 47 6.91 -6.68 -3.60
N ILE A 48 8.04 -6.24 -4.16
CA ILE A 48 9.15 -7.12 -4.55
C ILE A 48 9.76 -7.82 -3.32
N MET A 49 10.04 -7.08 -2.25
CA MET A 49 10.67 -7.58 -1.03
C MET A 49 9.83 -8.68 -0.35
N HIS A 50 8.51 -8.54 -0.40
CA HIS A 50 7.57 -9.48 0.20
C HIS A 50 6.96 -10.48 -0.80
N HIS A 51 7.48 -10.53 -2.03
CA HIS A 51 7.01 -11.42 -3.09
C HIS A 51 5.50 -11.28 -3.40
N ILE A 52 5.00 -10.05 -3.37
CA ILE A 52 3.62 -9.70 -3.70
C ILE A 52 3.55 -9.21 -5.14
N ASP A 53 2.51 -9.62 -5.87
CA ASP A 53 2.18 -9.03 -7.17
C ASP A 53 1.66 -7.59 -6.96
N PRO A 54 2.35 -6.56 -7.51
CA PRO A 54 1.91 -5.18 -7.37
C PRO A 54 0.53 -4.90 -7.96
N ASP A 55 0.14 -5.60 -9.02
CA ASP A 55 -1.17 -5.40 -9.66
C ASP A 55 -2.30 -5.96 -8.81
N GLU A 56 -2.10 -7.13 -8.20
CA GLU A 56 -3.07 -7.69 -7.26
C GLU A 56 -3.23 -6.82 -6.01
N LEU A 57 -2.11 -6.29 -5.49
CA LEU A 57 -2.13 -5.38 -4.33
C LEU A 57 -2.92 -4.10 -4.64
N LEU A 58 -2.64 -3.46 -5.78
CA LEU A 58 -3.33 -2.24 -6.19
C LEU A 58 -4.82 -2.49 -6.45
N ALA A 59 -5.17 -3.62 -7.08
CA ALA A 59 -6.56 -3.97 -7.34
C ALA A 59 -7.34 -4.23 -6.04
N GLU A 60 -6.75 -4.92 -5.07
CA GLU A 60 -7.39 -5.14 -3.77
C GLU A 60 -7.52 -3.85 -2.96
N TRP A 61 -6.48 -3.01 -2.95
CA TRP A 61 -6.55 -1.72 -2.29
C TRP A 61 -7.67 -0.85 -2.87
N ALA A 62 -7.77 -0.74 -4.21
CA ALA A 62 -8.84 0.02 -4.86
C ALA A 62 -10.24 -0.48 -4.49
N ARG A 63 -10.46 -1.80 -4.45
CA ARG A 63 -11.74 -2.40 -4.04
C ARG A 63 -12.13 -2.01 -2.61
N ARG A 64 -11.17 -1.93 -1.69
CA ARG A 64 -11.44 -1.57 -0.28
C ARG A 64 -11.78 -0.10 -0.11
N GLU A 65 -11.09 0.79 -0.81
CA GLU A 65 -11.41 2.22 -0.85
C GLU A 65 -12.83 2.46 -1.39
N GLU A 66 -13.20 1.77 -2.48
CA GLU A 66 -14.55 1.81 -3.03
C GLU A 66 -15.62 1.27 -2.06
N ALA A 67 -15.31 0.21 -1.32
CA ALA A 67 -16.24 -0.33 -0.32
C ALA A 67 -16.49 0.67 0.83
N LEU A 68 -15.44 1.35 1.31
CA LEU A 68 -15.56 2.33 2.40
C LEU A 68 -16.33 3.58 1.96
N SER A 69 -16.02 4.12 0.79
CA SER A 69 -16.75 5.28 0.23
C SER A 69 -18.23 5.05 -0.04
N ARG A 70 -18.68 3.79 -0.13
CA ARG A 70 -20.09 3.43 -0.28
C ARG A 70 -20.84 3.24 1.05
N THR A 71 -20.10 3.24 2.16
CA THR A 71 -20.65 2.98 3.50
C THR A 71 -20.80 4.29 4.31
N ASP A 72 -20.22 5.39 3.82
CA ASP A 72 -20.52 6.79 4.20
C ASP A 72 -21.73 7.34 3.43
#